data_AF-A0A6J4QZC8-F1
#
_entry.id   AF-A0A6J4QZC8-F1
#
_cell.length_a   1.000
_cell.length_b   1.000
_cell.length_c   1.000
_cell.angle_alpha   90.00
_cell.angle_beta   90.00
_cell.angle_gamma   90.00
#
_symmetry.space_group_name_H-M   'P 1'
#
loop_
_entity.id
_entity.type
_entity.pdbx_description
1 polymer ?
#
loop_
_entity_poly.entity_id
_entity_poly.type
_entity_poly.pdbx_seq_one_letter_code
_entity_poly.pdbx_strand_id
1 'polypeptide(L)' 'MRFRQLRESDHGSVVAVVDDWWGGRRVADKLPRLFFRYFPETSFAVEEDGELVAFLVGIVGNPVNE' A
#
# COMPACT_ATOMS: atom_id res chain seq x y z
N MET A 1 -12.70 -8.01 -10.25
CA MET A 1 -11.64 -8.13 -9.24
C MET A 1 -10.31 -8.57 -9.85
N ARG A 2 -9.21 -7.84 -9.61
CA ARG A 2 -7.85 -8.11 -10.10
C ARG A 2 -6.83 -7.96 -8.97
N PHE A 3 -6.03 -9.00 -8.72
CA PHE A 3 -4.91 -8.98 -7.79
C PHE A 3 -3.60 -8.71 -8.54
N ARG A 4 -2.76 -7.81 -8.01
CA ARG A 4 -1.47 -7.46 -8.61
C ARG A 4 -0.50 -6.91 -7.58
N GLN A 5 0.78 -6.85 -7.92
CA GLN A 5 1.74 -6.07 -7.15
C GLN A 5 1.38 -4.58 -7.16
N LEU A 6 1.66 -3.91 -6.05
CA LEU A 6 1.62 -2.46 -5.96
C LEU A 6 2.71 -1.86 -6.86
N ARG A 7 2.37 -0.74 -7.49
CA ARG A 7 3.26 0.07 -8.30
C ARG A 7 3.41 1.42 -7.63
N GLU A 8 4.54 2.07 -7.88
CA GLU A 8 4.77 3.42 -7.37
C GLU A 8 3.67 4.42 -7.77
N SER A 9 3.06 4.25 -8.95
CA SER A 9 1.93 5.05 -9.43
C SER A 9 0.66 4.92 -8.59
N ASP A 10 0.51 3.82 -7.84
CA ASP A 10 -0.67 3.56 -7.02
C ASP A 10 -0.66 4.36 -5.71
N HIS A 11 0.47 5.00 -5.37
CA HIS A 11 0.60 5.79 -4.15
C HIS A 11 -0.51 6.84 -4.04
N GLY A 12 -0.83 7.53 -5.15
CA GLY A 12 -1.91 8.52 -5.21
C GLY A 12 -3.27 7.93 -4.87
N SER A 13 -3.62 6.78 -5.46
CA SER A 13 -4.89 6.10 -5.21
C SER A 13 -4.99 5.58 -3.78
N VAL A 14 -3.88 5.10 -3.20
CA VAL A 14 -3.87 4.63 -1.80
C VAL A 14 -4.04 5.78 -0.82
N VAL A 15 -3.28 6.87 -0.95
CA VAL A 15 -3.37 8.00 0.00
C VAL A 15 -4.72 8.71 -0.07
N ALA A 16 -5.41 8.64 -1.22
CA ALA A 16 -6.74 9.21 -1.38
C ALA A 16 -7.83 8.49 -0.56
N VAL A 17 -7.62 7.22 -0.17
CA VAL A 17 -8.65 6.40 0.50
C VAL A 17 -8.25 5.90 1.88
N VAL A 18 -6.95 5.81 2.18
CA VAL A 18 -6.45 5.14 3.38
C VAL A 18 -6.90 5.78 4.69
N ASP A 19 -7.00 7.11 4.74
CA ASP A 19 -7.43 7.80 5.95
C ASP A 19 -8.91 7.50 6.25
N ASP A 20 -9.76 7.47 5.23
CA ASP A 20 -11.18 7.12 5.36
C ASP A 20 -11.36 5.65 5.77
N TRP A 21 -10.57 4.74 5.19
CA TRP A 21 -10.57 3.32 5.58
C TRP A 21 -10.13 3.11 7.04
N TRP A 22 -9.33 4.02 7.59
CA TRP A 22 -8.90 4.02 8.98
C TRP A 22 -9.72 4.95 9.89
N GLY A 23 -10.94 5.33 9.48
CA GLY A 23 -11.86 6.12 10.29
C GLY A 23 -11.41 7.57 10.49
N GLY A 24 -10.80 8.17 9.48
CA GLY A 24 -10.31 9.55 9.48
C GLY A 24 -8.95 9.74 10.18
N ARG A 25 -8.28 8.66 10.58
CA ARG A 25 -6.90 8.74 11.11
C ARG A 25 -5.94 9.07 9.96
N ARG A 26 -4.98 9.97 10.21
CA ARG A 26 -3.90 10.32 9.26
C ARG A 26 -2.89 9.18 9.11
N VAL A 27 -3.21 8.21 8.27
CA VAL A 27 -2.38 7.06 7.90
C VAL A 27 -1.60 7.37 6.62
N ALA A 28 -2.12 8.21 5.74
CA ALA A 28 -1.45 8.66 4.52
C ALA A 28 -0.03 9.19 4.79
N ASP A 29 0.16 9.97 5.87
CA ASP A 29 1.45 10.49 6.32
C ASP A 29 2.48 9.39 6.67
N LYS A 30 1.99 8.19 6.99
CA LYS A 30 2.81 7.01 7.35
C LYS A 30 3.09 6.08 6.18
N LEU A 31 2.58 6.40 4.99
CA LEU A 31 2.80 5.63 3.76
C LEU A 31 3.66 6.42 2.75
N PRO A 32 4.98 6.55 2.99
CA PRO A 32 5.90 7.10 2.01
C PRO A 32 5.78 6.39 0.66
N ARG A 33 5.75 7.18 -0.42
CA ARG A 33 5.81 6.70 -1.81
C ARG A 33 6.96 5.72 -2.05
N LEU A 34 8.07 5.89 -1.32
CA LEU A 34 9.24 5.02 -1.41
C LEU A 34 8.93 3.54 -1.07
N PHE A 35 7.93 3.25 -0.22
CA PHE A 35 7.58 1.86 0.09
C PHE A 35 7.08 1.11 -1.15
N PHE A 36 6.34 1.78 -2.02
CA PHE A 36 5.78 1.23 -3.24
C PHE A 36 6.87 1.00 -4.31
N ARG A 37 7.95 1.79 -4.25
CA ARG A 37 9.11 1.65 -5.12
C ARG A 37 10.06 0.55 -4.67
N TYR A 38 10.35 0.46 -3.37
CA TYR A 38 11.39 -0.43 -2.85
C TYR A 38 10.88 -1.80 -2.39
N PHE A 39 9.59 -1.94 -2.09
CA PHE A 39 9.00 -3.20 -1.64
C PHE A 39 7.89 -3.75 -2.57
N PRO A 40 8.02 -3.72 -3.91
CA PRO A 40 6.96 -4.17 -4.81
C PRO A 40 6.73 -5.70 -4.75
N GLU A 41 7.75 -6.47 -4.36
CA GLU A 41 7.66 -7.93 -4.26
C GLU A 41 6.76 -8.42 -3.13
N THR A 42 6.63 -7.61 -2.08
CA THR A 42 5.88 -7.91 -0.85
C THR A 42 4.68 -6.99 -0.66
N SER A 43 4.32 -6.22 -1.70
CA SER A 43 3.23 -5.25 -1.64
C SER A 43 2.23 -5.49 -2.76
N PHE A 44 0.93 -5.46 -2.44
CA PHE A 44 -0.14 -5.91 -3.32
C PHE A 44 -1.32 -4.95 -3.32
N ALA A 45 -2.03 -4.89 -4.44
CA ALA A 45 -3.27 -4.16 -4.63
C ALA A 45 -4.35 -5.08 -5.19
N VAL A 46 -5.59 -4.80 -4.80
CA VAL A 46 -6.79 -5.41 -5.36
C VAL A 46 -7.62 -4.30 -6.00
N GLU A 47 -7.97 -4.50 -7.26
CA GLU A 47 -8.85 -3.61 -8.02
C GLU A 47 -10.18 -4.29 -8.34
N GLU A 48 -11.28 -3.54 -8.25
CA GLU A 48 -12.59 -3.94 -8.75
C GLU A 48 -13.17 -2.78 -9.57
N ASP A 49 -13.60 -3.05 -10.80
CA ASP A 49 -14.14 -2.06 -11.74
C ASP A 49 -13.27 -0.80 -11.94
N GLY A 50 -11.95 -0.97 -11.85
CA GLY A 50 -10.96 0.11 -12.00
C GLY A 50 -10.64 0.86 -10.70
N GLU A 51 -11.34 0.56 -9.61
CA GLU A 51 -11.17 1.17 -8.30
C GLU A 51 -10.32 0.31 -7.37
N LEU A 52 -9.47 0.94 -6.56
CA LEU A 52 -8.69 0.26 -5.54
C LEU A 52 -9.61 -0.11 -4.36
N VAL A 53 -9.77 -1.41 -4.10
CA VAL A 53 -10.63 -1.91 -3.01
C VAL A 53 -9.84 -2.48 -1.83
N ALA A 54 -8.57 -2.83 -2.03
CA ALA A 54 -7.66 -3.21 -0.95
C ALA A 54 -6.20 -3.00 -1.35
N PHE A 55 -5.33 -2.81 -0.35
CA PHE A 55 -3.88 -2.84 -0.55
C PHE A 55 -3.18 -3.47 0.66
N LEU A 56 -1.96 -3.96 0.45
CA LEU A 56 -1.06 -4.47 1.48
C LEU A 56 0.36 -3.99 1.18
N VAL A 57 1.04 -3.42 2.16
CA VAL A 57 2.46 -3.07 2.09
C VAL A 57 3.21 -3.95 3.07
N GLY A 58 4.05 -4.85 2.56
CA GLY A 58 4.93 -5.69 3.37
C GLY A 58 6.36 -5.16 3.34
N ILE A 59 6.96 -4.93 4.52
CA ILE A 59 8.37 -4.55 4.65
C ILE A 59 9.09 -5.72 5.31
N VAL A 60 10.07 -6.30 4.64
CA VAL A 60 10.88 -7.39 5.18
C VAL A 60 12.11 -6.78 5.83
N GLY A 61 12.21 -6.91 7.15
CA GLY A 61 13.44 -6.64 7.88
C GLY A 61 14.25 -7.92 8.05
N ASN A 62 15.56 -7.78 8.26
CA ASN A 62 16.33 -8.89 8.79
C ASN A 62 15.89 -9.17 10.23
N PRO A 63 15.68 -10.44 10.64
CA PRO A 63 15.52 -10.75 12.05
C PRO A 63 16.78 -10.28 12.79
N VAL A 64 16.61 -9.43 13.80
CA VAL A 64 17.70 -9.11 14.73
C VAL A 64 17.83 -10.34 15.63
N ASN A 65 18.88 -11.12 15.42
CA ASN A 65 19.25 -12.15 16.40
C ASN A 65 19.87 -11.40 17.59
N GLU A 66 19.15 -11.36 18.72
CA GLU A 66 19.70 -10.99 20.03
C GLU A 66 20.62 -12.09 20.58
#